data_AF-A0A352Z4L0-F1
#
_entry.id   AF-A0A352Z4L0-F1
#
_cell.length_a   1.000
_cell.length_b   1.000
_cell.length_c   1.000
_cell.angle_alpha   90.00
_cell.angle_beta   90.00
_cell.angle_gamma   90.00
#
_symmetry.space_group_name_H-M   'P 1'
#
loop_
_entity.id
_entity.type
_entity.pdbx_description
1 polymer ?
#
loop_
_entity_poly.entity_id
_entity_poly.type
_entity_poly.pdbx_seq_one_letter_code
_entity_poly.pdbx_strand_id
1 'polypeptide(L)'
;MSRMNTSTKKIGCESNISFLMLIAFCLIFLIVSLFMRSAYNELREEYIEELRREKEIIDTNNALKMELSAITNARYLEFKARERLGMKKPREEEVLVLR
;
A
#
# COMPACT_ATOMS: atom_id res chain seq x y z
N MET A 1 30.23 51.73 -46.00
CA MET A 1 29.29 50.62 -46.26
C MET A 1 29.51 49.37 -45.41
N SER A 2 30.50 49.31 -44.50
CA SER A 2 30.81 48.08 -43.73
C SER A 2 30.09 47.90 -42.38
N ARG A 3 29.32 48.89 -41.90
CA ARG A 3 28.64 48.80 -40.59
C ARG A 3 27.33 48.01 -40.60
N MET A 4 26.74 47.76 -41.77
CA MET A 4 25.43 47.09 -41.86
C MET A 4 25.54 45.56 -41.78
N ASN A 5 26.67 45.00 -42.23
CA ASN A 5 26.88 43.55 -42.30
C ASN A 5 27.25 42.93 -40.93
N THR A 6 27.68 43.74 -39.96
CA THR A 6 28.04 43.29 -38.61
C THR A 6 26.83 43.20 -37.68
N SER A 7 25.80 44.01 -37.92
CA SER A 7 24.58 44.01 -37.10
C SER A 7 23.70 42.78 -37.37
N THR A 8 23.55 42.40 -38.64
CA THR A 8 22.79 41.19 -39.04
C THR A 8 23.46 39.89 -38.55
N LYS A 9 24.79 39.82 -38.52
CA LYS A 9 25.52 38.67 -37.94
C LYS A 9 25.35 38.54 -36.43
N LYS A 10 25.27 39.65 -35.69
CA LYS A 10 25.04 39.62 -34.23
C LYS A 10 23.65 39.12 -33.86
N ILE A 11 22.61 39.60 -34.55
CA ILE A 11 21.21 39.22 -34.30
C ILE A 11 20.97 37.73 -34.60
N GLY A 12 21.57 37.21 -35.68
CA GLY A 12 21.52 35.77 -36.00
C GLY A 12 22.25 34.89 -34.97
N CYS A 13 23.36 35.36 -34.39
CA CYS A 13 24.12 34.62 -33.39
C CYS A 13 23.37 34.54 -32.04
N GLU A 14 22.79 35.65 -31.58
CA GLU A 14 22.05 35.69 -30.31
C GLU A 14 20.77 34.83 -30.33
N SER A 15 20.07 34.79 -31.48
CA SER A 15 18.89 33.93 -31.66
C SER A 15 19.22 32.44 -31.59
N ASN A 16 20.33 32.01 -32.22
CA ASN A 16 20.78 30.62 -32.18
C ASN A 16 21.24 30.20 -30.77
N ILE A 17 21.91 31.09 -30.03
CA ILE A 17 22.30 30.83 -28.64
C ILE A 17 21.07 30.67 -27.74
N SER A 18 20.06 31.53 -27.92
CA SER A 18 18.81 31.45 -27.16
C SER A 18 18.05 30.15 -27.43
N PHE A 19 18.05 29.69 -28.70
CA PHE A 19 17.45 28.42 -29.09
C PHE A 19 18.20 27.21 -28.51
N LEU A 20 19.53 27.24 -28.51
CA LEU A 20 20.35 26.19 -27.89
C LEU A 20 20.15 26.12 -26.38
N MET A 21 20.03 27.27 -25.70
CA MET A 21 19.72 27.33 -24.27
C MET A 21 18.34 26.76 -23.96
N LEU A 22 17.34 27.03 -24.82
CA LEU A 22 16.00 26.46 -24.68
C LEU A 22 16.00 24.94 -24.86
N ILE A 23 16.73 24.41 -25.84
CA ILE A 23 16.91 22.97 -26.03
C ILE A 23 17.59 22.35 -24.81
N ALA A 24 18.68 22.96 -24.32
CA ALA A 24 19.39 22.46 -23.14
C ALA A 24 18.47 22.44 -21.91
N PHE A 25 17.66 23.48 -21.71
CA PHE A 25 16.66 23.52 -20.65
C PHE A 25 15.62 22.40 -20.78
N CYS A 26 15.08 22.18 -21.99
CA CYS A 26 14.14 21.08 -22.24
C CYS A 26 14.76 19.71 -21.95
N LEU A 27 16.02 19.50 -22.33
CA LEU A 27 16.73 18.24 -22.06
C LEU A 27 16.93 18.02 -20.56
N ILE A 28 17.35 19.05 -19.81
CA ILE A 28 17.47 18.98 -18.35
C ILE A 28 16.11 18.70 -17.71
N PHE A 29 15.06 19.39 -18.15
CA PHE A 29 13.71 19.18 -17.64
C PHE A 29 13.22 17.75 -17.88
N LEU A 30 13.48 17.18 -19.06
CA LEU A 30 13.16 15.79 -19.36
C LEU A 30 13.91 14.82 -18.44
N ILE A 31 15.20 15.05 -18.22
CA ILE A 31 16.01 14.22 -17.31
C ILE A 31 15.41 14.27 -15.90
N VAL A 32 15.15 15.46 -15.36
CA VAL A 32 14.54 15.63 -14.03
C VAL A 32 13.17 14.95 -13.96
N SER A 33 12.35 15.09 -15.00
CA SER A 33 11.03 14.45 -15.06
C SER A 33 11.11 12.93 -15.04
N LEU A 34 12.11 12.33 -15.71
CA LEU A 34 12.36 10.90 -15.67
C LEU A 34 12.80 10.43 -14.28
N PHE A 35 13.71 11.16 -13.63
CA PHE A 35 14.12 10.85 -12.25
C PHE A 35 12.95 10.95 -11.26
N MET A 36 12.16 12.03 -11.35
CA MET A 36 10.97 12.20 -10.51
C MET A 36 9.94 11.08 -10.73
N ARG A 37 9.73 10.66 -11.99
CA ARG A 37 8.83 9.55 -12.31
C ARG A 37 9.34 8.23 -11.74
N SER A 38 10.65 7.98 -11.79
CA SER A 38 11.26 6.79 -11.20
C SER A 38 11.03 6.75 -9.68
N ALA A 39 11.35 7.84 -8.98
CA ALA A 39 11.17 7.93 -7.53
C ALA A 39 9.68 7.84 -7.13
N TYR A 40 8.78 8.45 -7.91
CA TYR A 40 7.35 8.35 -7.67
C TYR A 40 6.81 6.93 -7.84
N ASN A 41 7.29 6.21 -8.85
CA ASN A 41 6.87 4.83 -9.08
C ASN A 41 7.31 3.92 -7.92
N GLU A 42 8.53 4.07 -7.42
CA GLU A 42 9.05 3.30 -6.29
C GLU A 42 8.22 3.55 -5.01
N LEU A 43 8.00 4.81 -4.65
CA LEU A 43 7.14 5.17 -3.51
C LEU A 43 5.71 4.66 -3.67
N ARG A 44 5.18 4.69 -4.89
CA ARG A 44 3.83 4.22 -5.18
C ARG A 44 3.72 2.70 -5.03
N GLU A 45 4.73 1.96 -5.46
CA GLU A 45 4.78 0.51 -5.29
C GLU A 45 4.85 0.14 -3.81
N GLU A 46 5.72 0.79 -3.04
CA GLU A 46 5.83 0.57 -1.60
C GLU A 46 4.51 0.88 -0.87
N TYR A 47 3.86 2.01 -1.20
CA TYR A 47 2.57 2.38 -0.63
C TYR A 47 1.45 1.38 -0.98
N ILE A 48 1.43 0.86 -2.22
CA ILE A 48 0.46 -0.16 -2.63
C ILE A 48 0.70 -1.47 -1.87
N GLU A 49 1.96 -1.86 -1.68
CA GLU A 49 2.32 -3.08 -0.98
C GLU A 49 1.96 -3.02 0.50
N GLU A 50 2.21 -1.88 1.16
CA GLU A 50 1.80 -1.64 2.54
C GLU A 50 0.28 -1.69 2.69
N LEU A 51 -0.46 -0.99 1.82
CA LEU A 51 -1.92 -1.02 1.83
C LEU A 51 -2.48 -2.43 1.60
N ARG A 52 -1.81 -3.23 0.78
CA ARG A 52 -2.17 -4.64 0.56
C ARG A 52 -1.97 -5.48 1.82
N ARG A 53 -0.85 -5.30 2.54
CA ARG A 53 -0.59 -5.99 3.80
C ARG A 53 -1.59 -5.61 4.88
N GLU A 54 -1.90 -4.31 5.02
CA GLU A 54 -2.92 -3.85 5.96
C GLU A 54 -4.27 -4.50 5.69
N LYS A 55 -4.67 -4.57 4.41
CA LYS A 55 -5.92 -5.23 4.02
C LYS A 55 -5.92 -6.72 4.37
N GLU A 56 -4.83 -7.44 4.11
CA GLU A 56 -4.70 -8.85 4.46
C GLU A 56 -4.79 -9.09 5.98
N ILE A 57 -4.19 -8.20 6.79
CA ILE A 57 -4.30 -8.25 8.25
C ILE A 57 -5.75 -8.00 8.70
N ILE A 58 -6.47 -7.06 8.08
CA ILE A 58 -7.88 -6.80 8.40
C ILE A 58 -8.75 -8.02 8.04
N ASP A 59 -8.54 -8.60 6.86
CA ASP A 59 -9.31 -9.75 6.39
C ASP A 59 -9.09 -10.98 7.29
N THR A 60 -7.84 -11.25 7.67
CA THR A 60 -7.50 -12.34 8.62
C THR A 60 -8.06 -12.07 10.02
N ASN A 61 -8.01 -10.82 10.52
CA ASN A 61 -8.60 -10.46 11.81
C ASN A 61 -10.11 -10.66 11.81
N ASN A 62 -10.80 -10.30 10.72
CA ASN A 62 -12.23 -10.52 10.57
C ASN A 62 -12.58 -12.01 10.50
N ALA A 63 -11.80 -12.81 9.77
CA ALA A 63 -11.96 -14.26 9.72
C ALA A 63 -11.82 -14.89 11.12
N LEU A 64 -10.76 -14.53 11.85
CA LEU A 64 -10.54 -15.01 13.22
C LEU A 64 -11.67 -14.59 14.16
N LYS A 65 -12.17 -13.35 14.06
CA LYS A 65 -13.33 -12.90 14.85
C LYS A 65 -14.58 -13.71 14.53
N MET A 66 -14.83 -14.04 13.27
CA MET A 66 -15.95 -14.89 12.87
C MET A 66 -15.80 -16.30 13.45
N GLU A 67 -14.64 -16.94 13.30
CA GLU A 67 -14.37 -18.26 13.86
C GLU A 67 -14.54 -18.28 15.38
N LEU A 68 -13.99 -17.28 16.06
CA LEU A 68 -14.07 -17.16 17.52
C LEU A 68 -15.51 -16.91 17.98
N SER A 69 -16.29 -16.13 17.23
CA SER A 69 -17.72 -15.95 17.50
C SER A 69 -18.51 -17.25 17.33
N ALA A 70 -18.20 -18.04 16.30
CA ALA A 70 -18.85 -19.33 16.06
C ALA A 70 -18.54 -20.34 17.19
N ILE A 71 -17.27 -20.44 17.60
CA ILE A 71 -16.84 -21.29 18.71
C ILE A 71 -17.50 -20.84 20.02
N THR A 72 -17.51 -19.53 20.30
CA THR A 72 -18.08 -18.98 21.53
C THR A 72 -19.59 -19.23 21.59
N ASN A 73 -20.30 -19.05 20.48
CA ASN A 73 -21.73 -19.33 20.39
C ASN A 73 -22.03 -20.81 20.59
N ALA A 74 -21.25 -21.72 19.98
CA ALA A 74 -21.41 -23.15 20.19
C ALA A 74 -21.20 -23.53 21.67
N ARG A 75 -20.14 -23.01 22.30
CA ARG A 75 -19.83 -23.24 23.71
C ARG A 75 -20.91 -22.66 24.64
N TYR A 76 -21.44 -21.48 24.29
CA TYR A 76 -22.52 -20.85 25.04
C TYR A 76 -23.82 -21.65 24.93
N LEU A 77 -24.12 -22.22 23.75
CA LEU A 77 -25.27 -23.10 23.54
C LEU A 77 -25.13 -24.39 24.36
N GLU A 78 -23.95 -25.01 24.36
CA GLU A 78 -23.66 -26.19 25.18
C GLU A 78 -23.84 -25.88 26.67
N PHE A 79 -23.31 -24.75 27.13
CA PHE A 79 -23.45 -24.30 28.51
C PHE A 79 -24.92 -24.08 28.89
N LYS A 80 -25.69 -23.36 28.07
CA LYS A 80 -27.13 -23.15 28.31
C LYS A 80 -27.93 -24.44 28.28
N ALA A 81 -27.61 -25.37 27.37
CA ALA A 81 -28.24 -26.67 27.33
C ALA A 81 -27.95 -27.47 28.60
N ARG A 82 -26.71 -27.46 29.08
CA ARG A 82 -26.32 -28.09 30.36
C ARG A 82 -27.05 -27.49 31.56
N GLU A 83 -27.14 -26.16 31.65
CA GLU A 83 -27.90 -25.50 32.73
C GLU A 83 -29.38 -25.86 32.69
N ARG A 84 -30.02 -25.79 31.51
CA ARG A 84 -31.45 -26.10 31.33
C ARG A 84 -31.78 -27.58 31.58
N LEU A 85 -30.86 -28.48 31.23
CA LEU A 85 -31.01 -29.93 31.42
C LEU A 85 -30.54 -30.40 32.80
N GLY A 86 -30.08 -29.49 33.68
CA GLY A 86 -29.58 -29.82 35.02
C GLY A 86 -28.33 -30.71 35.02
N MET A 87 -27.62 -30.78 33.89
CA MET A 87 -26.43 -31.63 33.76
C MET A 87 -25.22 -30.93 34.40
N LYS A 88 -24.92 -31.26 35.65
CA LYS A 88 -23.62 -30.94 36.26
C LYS A 88 -22.53 -31.67 35.48
N LYS A 89 -21.51 -30.93 35.03
CA LYS A 89 -20.30 -31.53 34.45
C LYS A 89 -19.74 -32.53 35.48
N PRO A 90 -19.63 -33.83 35.16
CA PRO A 90 -19.07 -34.79 36.11
C PRO A 90 -17.65 -34.33 36.47
N ARG A 91 -17.29 -34.45 37.74
CA ARG A 91 -15.92 -34.16 38.19
C ARG A 91 -15.00 -35.18 37.54
N GLU A 92 -13.78 -34.79 37.18
CA GLU A 92 -12.80 -35.70 36.56
C GLU A 92 -12.51 -36.93 37.43
N GLU A 93 -12.77 -36.84 38.74
CA GLU A 93 -12.67 -37.94 39.70
C GLU A 93 -13.78 -39.02 39.56
N GLU A 94 -14.94 -38.72 38.97
CA GLU A 94 -16.08 -39.66 38.87
C GLU A 94 -16.05 -40.53 37.60
N VAL A 95 -15.13 -40.28 36.66
CA VAL A 95 -15.09 -40.98 35.35
C VAL A 95 -14.26 -42.27 35.40
N LEU A 96 -13.74 -42.67 36.57
CA LEU A 96 -12.98 -43.91 36.79
C LEU A 96 -13.82 -44.97 37.50
N VAL A 97 -15.01 -45.29 37.00
CA VAL A 97 -15.62 -46.57 37.34
C VAL A 97 -16.37 -47.10 36.13
N LEU A 98 -15.74 -48.03 35.40
CA LEU A 98 -16.39 -49.20 34.84
C LEU A 98 -15.32 -50.20 34.36
N ARG A 99 -15.15 -51.21 35.22
CA ARG A 99 -14.44 -52.50 35.08
C ARG A 99 -12.98 -52.55 35.49
#